data_AF-A0AAU7LWQ9-F1
#
_entry.id   AF-A0AAU7LWQ9-F1
#
_cell.length_a   1.000
_cell.length_b   1.000
_cell.length_c   1.000
_cell.angle_alpha   90.00
_cell.angle_beta   90.00
_cell.angle_gamma   90.00
#
_symmetry.space_group_name_H-M   'P 1'
#
loop_
_entity.id
_entity.type
_entity.pdbx_description
1 polymer ?
#
loop_
_entity_poly.entity_id
_entity_poly.type
_entity_poly.pdbx_seq_one_letter_code
_entity_poly.pdbx_strand_id
1 'polypeptide(L)'
;MASVVESKKSCTVNPLKMSQPLGASFAFLGLDACMPVMHGSQGCTSFGLVLLVRHFKEAIPLQTTAMNEVTSILGGYDNIEAALVNIRKRAAPKVIAICSTGLTETKGDDVDGYIVTVRKRKPELDDTEIVYVSTPDYVGAFEDGYKHAITAIVKALVKPLPVKADQITLLPGSHLSPGDIDELREIIESFGLSVIVLPDISGSLDGHIAPDWRGTTLGGTTLEQIRAAGGSAFTLGVGEQTREGAEALREIAGTPLEIFERLTGLEVNDRFLQRLAQISGKPVPAKYRRQRSQLLDAMLDGHFYTGGVKVAIGAEPDLLLAVGGLLHEMGAELRCCISTTKSPAHALLPAEQVVLGDLEDLERGAADAGCDLLITHSHGRQAAERLNKPLLRIGFPVFDRIGNAHRRMVGYRGTMDFIFEIANLMIDQIVHHHPGDWPLTPEAAAAAAPSAGAGCCGAPLTPTTLAEASA
;
A
#
# COMPACT_ATOMS: atom_id res chain seq x y z
N MET A 1 17.28 6.18 16.29
CA MET A 1 17.29 6.24 14.82
C MET A 1 17.89 4.95 14.32
N ALA A 2 17.17 4.23 13.44
CA ALA A 2 17.67 2.99 12.87
C ALA A 2 18.90 3.25 11.99
N SER A 3 19.89 2.38 12.04
CA SER A 3 20.99 2.38 11.09
C SER A 3 20.51 1.80 9.75
N VAL A 4 20.76 2.49 8.63
CA VAL A 4 20.39 1.99 7.30
C VAL A 4 21.61 1.32 6.67
N VAL A 5 21.50 0.03 6.35
CA VAL A 5 22.59 -0.77 5.78
C VAL A 5 22.13 -1.35 4.45
N GLU A 6 22.99 -1.31 3.44
CA GLU A 6 22.71 -1.88 2.13
C GLU A 6 23.26 -3.31 2.02
N SER A 7 22.44 -4.23 1.53
CA SER A 7 22.84 -5.60 1.24
C SER A 7 23.90 -5.60 0.14
N LYS A 8 25.07 -6.21 0.41
CA LYS A 8 26.22 -6.22 -0.51
C LYS A 8 26.22 -7.43 -1.47
N LYS A 9 25.12 -8.17 -1.54
CA LYS A 9 25.01 -9.37 -2.38
C LYS A 9 25.04 -8.96 -3.86
N SER A 10 25.78 -9.70 -4.67
CA SER A 10 25.81 -9.50 -6.13
C SER A 10 24.57 -10.05 -6.86
N CYS A 11 23.83 -10.95 -6.21
CA CYS A 11 22.60 -11.54 -6.73
C CYS A 11 21.44 -11.21 -5.78
N THR A 12 20.36 -10.67 -6.34
CA THR A 12 19.09 -10.46 -5.63
C THR A 12 18.24 -11.72 -5.74
N VAL A 13 17.83 -12.28 -4.60
CA VAL A 13 17.05 -13.51 -4.52
C VAL A 13 15.66 -13.20 -4.00
N ASN A 14 14.62 -13.51 -4.79
CA ASN A 14 13.24 -13.15 -4.49
C ASN A 14 13.10 -11.65 -4.15
N PRO A 15 13.26 -10.75 -5.14
CA PRO A 15 13.29 -9.31 -4.90
C PRO A 15 12.03 -8.83 -4.14
N LEU A 16 12.25 -8.01 -3.11
CA LEU A 16 11.19 -7.24 -2.45
C LEU A 16 10.82 -6.01 -3.28
N LYS A 17 11.82 -5.38 -3.90
CA LYS A 17 11.70 -4.16 -4.69
C LYS A 17 10.93 -4.39 -6.00
N MET A 18 10.02 -3.47 -6.30
CA MET A 18 9.38 -3.32 -7.62
C MET A 18 9.85 -2.05 -8.32
N SER A 19 9.63 -1.96 -9.63
CA SER A 19 10.21 -0.88 -10.45
C SER A 19 9.41 0.43 -10.37
N GLN A 20 10.10 1.55 -10.61
CA GLN A 20 9.48 2.89 -10.60
C GLN A 20 8.32 3.05 -11.61
N PRO A 21 8.39 2.56 -12.87
CA PRO A 21 7.30 2.73 -13.82
C PRO A 21 5.97 2.15 -13.32
N LEU A 22 6.04 1.06 -12.55
CA LEU A 22 4.87 0.43 -11.94
C LEU A 22 4.28 1.32 -10.83
N GLY A 23 5.13 1.93 -10.00
CA GLY A 23 4.71 2.90 -8.99
C GLY A 23 4.10 4.17 -9.59
N ALA A 24 4.70 4.71 -10.65
CA ALA A 24 4.16 5.86 -11.37
C ALA A 24 2.82 5.52 -12.05
N SER A 25 2.74 4.36 -12.70
CA SER A 25 1.49 3.87 -13.29
C SER A 25 0.40 3.72 -12.23
N PHE A 26 0.75 3.25 -11.03
CA PHE A 26 -0.18 3.14 -9.91
C PHE A 26 -0.73 4.51 -9.47
N ALA A 27 0.11 5.55 -9.40
CA ALA A 27 -0.36 6.91 -9.15
C ALA A 27 -1.32 7.42 -10.24
N PHE A 28 -1.00 7.15 -11.51
CA PHE A 28 -1.83 7.58 -12.65
C PHE A 28 -3.21 6.91 -12.65
N LEU A 29 -3.33 5.70 -12.11
CA LEU A 29 -4.62 5.02 -11.98
C LEU A 29 -5.58 5.75 -11.03
N GLY A 30 -5.09 6.61 -10.14
CA GLY A 30 -5.93 7.44 -9.28
C GLY A 30 -6.43 8.74 -9.92
N LEU A 31 -6.26 8.92 -11.23
CA LEU A 31 -6.76 10.08 -11.98
C LEU A 31 -8.00 9.68 -12.81
N ASP A 32 -9.03 10.52 -12.85
CA ASP A 32 -10.22 10.26 -13.67
C ASP A 32 -9.96 10.46 -15.16
N ALA A 33 -10.62 9.63 -15.98
CA ALA A 33 -10.50 9.61 -17.44
C ALA A 33 -9.03 9.63 -17.92
N CYS A 34 -8.17 8.90 -17.22
CA CYS A 34 -6.74 8.82 -17.47
C CYS A 34 -6.38 7.56 -18.26
N MET A 35 -5.39 7.68 -19.14
CA MET A 35 -4.68 6.56 -19.74
C MET A 35 -3.20 6.56 -19.31
N PRO A 36 -2.82 5.68 -18.36
CA PRO A 36 -1.42 5.40 -18.07
C PRO A 36 -0.71 4.75 -19.27
N VAL A 37 0.50 5.20 -19.58
CA VAL A 37 1.33 4.69 -20.70
C VAL A 37 2.76 4.47 -20.24
N MET A 38 3.27 3.26 -20.40
CA MET A 38 4.69 2.98 -20.26
C MET A 38 5.40 3.18 -21.61
N HIS A 39 6.31 4.14 -21.68
CA HIS A 39 7.17 4.34 -22.84
C HIS A 39 8.30 3.30 -22.84
N GLY A 40 8.18 2.31 -23.71
CA GLY A 40 9.12 1.19 -23.76
C GLY A 40 8.60 -0.02 -24.51
N SER A 41 9.18 -1.17 -24.19
CA SER A 41 8.75 -2.47 -24.73
C SER A 41 7.41 -2.92 -24.15
N GLN A 42 6.68 -3.78 -24.86
CA GLN A 42 5.36 -4.28 -24.43
C GLN A 42 5.43 -5.17 -23.17
N GLY A 43 6.60 -5.78 -22.91
CA GLY A 43 6.79 -6.70 -21.79
C GLY A 43 6.64 -6.02 -20.43
N CYS A 44 7.27 -4.84 -20.24
CA CYS A 44 7.21 -4.07 -19.00
C CYS A 44 5.75 -3.80 -18.58
N THR A 45 4.94 -3.35 -19.54
CA THR A 45 3.53 -3.05 -19.36
C THR A 45 2.71 -4.28 -19.02
N SER A 46 2.95 -5.41 -19.71
CA SER A 46 2.23 -6.65 -19.48
C SER A 46 2.45 -7.21 -18.08
N PHE A 47 3.68 -7.15 -17.56
CA PHE A 47 3.97 -7.59 -16.19
C PHE A 47 3.32 -6.68 -15.14
N GLY A 48 3.43 -5.36 -15.30
CA GLY A 48 2.77 -4.40 -14.40
C GLY A 48 1.25 -4.60 -14.37
N LEU A 49 0.65 -4.79 -15.54
CA LEU A 49 -0.78 -5.08 -15.69
C LEU A 49 -1.18 -6.34 -14.91
N VAL A 50 -0.45 -7.45 -15.08
CA VAL A 50 -0.76 -8.71 -14.38
C VAL A 50 -0.71 -8.54 -12.87
N LEU A 51 0.27 -7.80 -12.32
CA LEU A 51 0.36 -7.58 -10.88
C LEU A 51 -0.81 -6.73 -10.34
N LEU A 52 -1.12 -5.63 -11.02
CA LEU A 52 -2.23 -4.75 -10.63
C LEU A 52 -3.58 -5.47 -10.70
N VAL A 53 -3.86 -6.17 -11.80
CA VAL A 53 -5.09 -6.98 -11.98
C VAL A 53 -5.17 -8.06 -10.91
N ARG A 54 -4.07 -8.76 -10.60
CA ARG A 54 -4.09 -9.80 -9.57
C ARG A 54 -4.23 -9.25 -8.15
N HIS A 55 -3.83 -8.01 -7.90
CA HIS A 55 -3.95 -7.36 -6.59
C HIS A 55 -5.36 -6.82 -6.36
N PHE A 56 -5.89 -6.03 -7.29
CA PHE A 56 -7.21 -5.40 -7.19
C PHE A 56 -8.36 -6.29 -7.66
N LYS A 57 -8.08 -7.32 -8.47
CA LYS A 57 -9.07 -8.19 -9.13
C LYS A 57 -9.99 -7.41 -10.10
N GLU A 58 -9.43 -6.39 -10.75
CA GLU A 58 -10.15 -5.46 -11.63
C GLU A 58 -9.51 -5.33 -13.01
N ALA A 59 -10.24 -4.72 -13.95
CA ALA A 59 -9.71 -4.35 -15.25
C ALA A 59 -8.88 -3.07 -15.13
N ILE A 60 -7.59 -3.15 -15.46
CA ILE A 60 -6.66 -2.04 -15.30
C ILE A 60 -6.31 -1.44 -16.67
N PRO A 61 -6.60 -0.16 -16.93
CA PRO A 61 -6.20 0.52 -18.16
C PRO A 61 -4.72 0.87 -18.08
N LEU A 62 -3.91 0.23 -18.93
CA LEU A 62 -2.48 0.51 -19.02
C LEU A 62 -2.01 0.21 -20.45
N GLN A 63 -1.36 1.19 -21.09
CA GLN A 63 -0.91 1.10 -22.47
C GLN A 63 0.61 1.19 -22.58
N THR A 64 1.12 0.91 -23.78
CA THR A 64 2.54 0.90 -24.09
C THR A 64 2.79 1.59 -25.42
N THR A 65 3.96 2.20 -25.57
CA THR A 65 4.42 2.70 -26.87
C THR A 65 4.96 1.59 -27.77
N ALA A 66 5.05 0.35 -27.27
CA ALA A 66 5.41 -0.84 -28.04
C ALA A 66 6.72 -0.71 -28.84
N MET A 67 7.79 -0.30 -28.18
CA MET A 67 9.11 -0.24 -28.80
C MET A 67 9.64 -1.64 -29.11
N ASN A 68 10.24 -1.77 -30.28
CA ASN A 68 10.98 -2.94 -30.76
C ASN A 68 12.46 -2.59 -30.96
N GLU A 69 13.26 -3.59 -31.33
CA GLU A 69 14.70 -3.48 -31.54
C GLU A 69 15.09 -2.35 -32.50
N VAL A 70 14.31 -2.14 -33.57
CA VAL A 70 14.57 -1.08 -34.56
C VAL A 70 14.34 0.29 -33.95
N THR A 71 13.23 0.49 -33.23
CA THR A 71 12.90 1.76 -32.57
C THR A 71 13.83 2.07 -31.40
N SER A 72 14.40 1.05 -30.75
CA SER A 72 15.47 1.23 -29.77
C SER A 72 16.71 1.87 -30.39
N ILE A 73 17.01 1.58 -31.66
CA ILE A 73 18.10 2.24 -32.40
C ILE A 73 17.66 3.64 -32.85
N LEU A 74 16.54 3.73 -33.58
CA LEU A 74 16.16 4.95 -34.30
C LEU A 74 15.56 6.06 -33.42
N GLY A 75 14.94 5.73 -32.28
CA GLY A 75 14.26 6.70 -31.42
C GLY A 75 12.83 6.30 -31.10
N GLY A 76 12.37 6.68 -29.90
CA GLY A 76 10.99 6.45 -29.46
C GLY A 76 9.95 7.43 -29.99
N TYR A 77 10.35 8.45 -30.77
CA TYR A 77 9.46 9.53 -31.21
C TYR A 77 8.21 9.04 -31.96
N ASP A 78 8.39 8.24 -33.02
CA ASP A 78 7.27 7.78 -33.84
C ASP A 78 6.31 6.88 -33.03
N ASN A 79 6.87 6.12 -32.07
CA ASN A 79 6.09 5.31 -31.15
C ASN A 79 5.23 6.16 -30.22
N ILE A 80 5.77 7.24 -29.65
CA ILE A 80 5.01 8.18 -28.82
C ILE A 80 3.91 8.85 -29.65
N GLU A 81 4.25 9.39 -30.83
CA GLU A 81 3.28 10.05 -31.71
C GLU A 81 2.12 9.09 -32.03
N ALA A 82 2.42 7.87 -32.45
CA ALA A 82 1.44 6.87 -32.78
C ALA A 82 0.60 6.45 -31.56
N ALA A 83 1.22 6.23 -30.40
CA ALA A 83 0.51 5.86 -29.19
C ALA A 83 -0.49 6.94 -28.75
N LEU A 84 -0.05 8.21 -28.71
CA LEU A 84 -0.88 9.35 -28.32
C LEU A 84 -2.13 9.48 -29.21
N VAL A 85 -1.93 9.48 -30.53
CA VAL A 85 -3.03 9.60 -31.50
C VAL A 85 -3.99 8.41 -31.40
N ASN A 86 -3.47 7.19 -31.29
CA ASN A 86 -4.30 5.98 -31.19
C ASN A 86 -5.11 5.94 -29.90
N ILE A 87 -4.51 6.30 -28.76
CA ILE A 87 -5.19 6.38 -27.48
C ILE A 87 -6.30 7.44 -27.53
N ARG A 88 -5.98 8.65 -28.01
CA ARG A 88 -6.97 9.73 -28.16
C ARG A 88 -8.15 9.29 -29.02
N LYS A 89 -7.89 8.65 -30.15
CA LYS A 89 -8.92 8.18 -31.09
C LYS A 89 -9.84 7.10 -30.51
N ARG A 90 -9.29 6.18 -29.70
CA ARG A 90 -10.03 5.01 -29.19
C ARG A 90 -10.75 5.28 -27.87
N ALA A 91 -10.11 6.00 -26.96
CA ALA A 91 -10.58 6.12 -25.57
C ALA A 91 -10.89 7.56 -25.17
N ALA A 92 -10.41 8.56 -25.92
CA ALA A 92 -10.64 9.99 -25.64
C ALA A 92 -10.37 10.42 -24.18
N PRO A 93 -9.22 10.05 -23.57
CA PRO A 93 -8.94 10.40 -22.19
C PRO A 93 -8.77 11.92 -22.01
N LYS A 94 -9.04 12.40 -20.80
CA LYS A 94 -8.71 13.78 -20.39
C LYS A 94 -7.23 13.93 -20.08
N VAL A 95 -6.58 12.86 -19.63
CA VAL A 95 -5.15 12.84 -19.30
C VAL A 95 -4.50 11.60 -19.88
N ILE A 96 -3.38 11.75 -20.59
CA ILE A 96 -2.44 10.67 -20.90
C ILE A 96 -1.21 10.87 -20.02
N ALA A 97 -0.95 9.92 -19.14
CA ALA A 97 0.17 9.99 -18.22
C ALA A 97 1.23 8.97 -18.63
N ILE A 98 2.40 9.46 -19.03
CA ILE A 98 3.50 8.67 -19.58
C ILE A 98 4.56 8.49 -18.50
N CYS A 99 5.02 7.27 -18.29
CA CYS A 99 6.23 6.98 -17.53
C CYS A 99 7.24 6.25 -18.43
N SER A 100 8.51 6.61 -18.34
CA SER A 100 9.57 5.93 -19.10
C SER A 100 9.89 4.56 -18.50
N THR A 101 10.51 3.69 -19.28
CA THR A 101 11.03 2.40 -18.79
C THR A 101 12.55 2.41 -18.82
N GLY A 102 13.19 1.39 -18.24
CA GLY A 102 14.64 1.24 -18.27
C GLY A 102 15.23 1.28 -19.70
N LEU A 103 14.51 0.75 -20.70
CA LEU A 103 14.93 0.81 -22.11
C LEU A 103 15.10 2.25 -22.62
N THR A 104 14.06 3.08 -22.45
CA THR A 104 14.01 4.45 -22.99
C THR A 104 14.92 5.38 -22.22
N GLU A 105 15.05 5.15 -20.90
CA GLU A 105 15.99 5.88 -20.03
C GLU A 105 17.45 5.56 -20.38
N THR A 106 17.77 4.30 -20.63
CA THR A 106 19.14 3.89 -21.02
C THR A 106 19.54 4.47 -22.36
N LYS A 107 18.61 4.51 -23.31
CA LYS A 107 18.81 5.13 -24.62
C LYS A 107 18.90 6.67 -24.52
N GLY A 108 18.19 7.26 -23.56
CA GLY A 108 18.10 8.71 -23.39
C GLY A 108 17.11 9.36 -24.36
N ASP A 109 15.92 8.77 -24.53
CA ASP A 109 14.84 9.38 -25.32
C ASP A 109 14.43 10.74 -24.70
N ASP A 110 14.44 11.80 -25.52
CA ASP A 110 13.97 13.14 -25.12
C ASP A 110 12.44 13.22 -25.22
N VAL A 111 11.76 12.57 -24.28
CA VAL A 111 10.29 12.46 -24.27
C VAL A 111 9.61 13.83 -24.16
N ASP A 112 10.18 14.76 -23.38
CA ASP A 112 9.66 16.12 -23.28
C ASP A 112 9.71 16.84 -24.65
N GLY A 113 10.85 16.77 -25.34
CA GLY A 113 11.00 17.28 -26.70
C GLY A 113 10.05 16.61 -27.70
N TYR A 114 9.83 15.29 -27.55
CA TYR A 114 8.88 14.55 -28.37
C TYR A 114 7.45 15.05 -28.17
N ILE A 115 7.01 15.24 -26.92
CA ILE A 115 5.66 15.74 -26.60
C ILE A 115 5.45 17.14 -27.20
N VAL A 116 6.42 18.05 -27.05
CA VAL A 116 6.35 19.40 -27.64
C VAL A 116 6.20 19.33 -29.16
N THR A 117 6.93 18.44 -29.80
CA THR A 117 6.90 18.27 -31.27
C THR A 117 5.58 17.67 -31.74
N VAL A 118 5.08 16.64 -31.04
CA VAL A 118 3.80 15.99 -31.35
C VAL A 118 2.65 16.98 -31.21
N ARG A 119 2.60 17.78 -30.14
CA ARG A 119 1.59 18.83 -29.95
C ARG A 119 1.51 19.80 -31.13
N LYS A 120 2.67 20.25 -31.63
CA LYS A 120 2.72 21.15 -32.80
C LYS A 120 2.20 20.51 -34.07
N ARG A 121 2.41 19.20 -34.24
CA ARG A 121 2.07 18.46 -35.47
C ARG A 121 0.65 17.87 -35.44
N LYS A 122 0.07 17.66 -34.26
CA LYS A 122 -1.20 16.96 -34.05
C LYS A 122 -2.15 17.81 -33.17
N PRO A 123 -2.79 18.86 -33.74
CA PRO A 123 -3.74 19.69 -32.99
C PRO A 123 -4.93 18.92 -32.41
N GLU A 124 -5.23 17.73 -32.94
CA GLU A 124 -6.25 16.81 -32.41
C GLU A 124 -5.96 16.31 -30.98
N LEU A 125 -4.76 16.54 -30.44
CA LEU A 125 -4.41 16.20 -29.06
C LEU A 125 -4.66 17.36 -28.08
N ASP A 126 -4.97 18.57 -28.55
CA ASP A 126 -5.06 19.80 -27.73
C ASP A 126 -6.12 19.74 -26.62
N ASP A 127 -7.05 18.80 -26.69
CA ASP A 127 -8.09 18.60 -25.68
C ASP A 127 -7.80 17.50 -24.64
N THR A 128 -6.64 16.86 -24.74
CA THR A 128 -6.12 15.89 -23.78
C THR A 128 -4.86 16.47 -23.14
N GLU A 129 -4.72 16.40 -21.82
CA GLU A 129 -3.49 16.75 -21.11
C GLU A 129 -2.47 15.62 -21.22
N ILE A 130 -1.19 15.95 -21.33
CA ILE A 130 -0.11 14.95 -21.39
C ILE A 130 0.89 15.26 -20.27
N VAL A 131 1.09 14.29 -19.38
CA VAL A 131 2.07 14.37 -18.29
C VAL A 131 3.14 13.32 -18.54
N TYR A 132 4.40 13.66 -18.36
CA TYR A 132 5.52 12.73 -18.48
C TYR A 132 6.31 12.67 -17.16
N VAL A 133 6.79 11.46 -16.84
CA VAL A 133 7.60 11.18 -15.67
C VAL A 133 8.75 10.26 -16.08
N SER A 134 9.98 10.69 -15.77
CA SER A 134 11.15 9.82 -15.89
C SER A 134 11.17 8.81 -14.74
N THR A 135 11.17 7.51 -15.07
CA THR A 135 11.13 6.40 -14.11
C THR A 135 12.07 5.26 -14.52
N PRO A 136 13.40 5.43 -14.44
CA PRO A 136 14.33 4.36 -14.76
C PRO A 136 14.18 3.15 -13.83
N ASP A 137 14.03 1.96 -14.40
CA ASP A 137 13.84 0.70 -13.65
C ASP A 137 15.00 0.37 -12.69
N TYR A 138 16.20 0.88 -12.99
CA TYR A 138 17.44 0.60 -12.24
C TYR A 138 17.71 1.57 -11.07
N VAL A 139 16.85 2.58 -10.85
CA VAL A 139 16.97 3.53 -9.72
C VAL A 139 15.75 3.40 -8.81
N GLY A 140 15.90 3.67 -7.51
CA GLY A 140 14.78 3.77 -6.56
C GLY A 140 13.92 2.50 -6.48
N ALA A 141 12.64 2.61 -6.16
CA ALA A 141 11.67 1.49 -6.10
C ALA A 141 10.25 1.95 -6.49
N PHE A 142 9.24 1.12 -6.20
CA PHE A 142 7.83 1.43 -6.48
C PHE A 142 7.39 2.73 -5.79
N GLU A 143 7.76 2.92 -4.51
CA GLU A 143 7.45 4.14 -3.76
C GLU A 143 8.06 5.40 -4.41
N ASP A 144 9.28 5.30 -4.94
CA ASP A 144 9.96 6.43 -5.62
C ASP A 144 9.25 6.82 -6.92
N GLY A 145 8.84 5.82 -7.73
CA GLY A 145 8.10 6.07 -8.96
C GLY A 145 6.76 6.75 -8.69
N TYR A 146 6.06 6.32 -7.64
CA TYR A 146 4.80 6.92 -7.20
C TYR A 146 5.01 8.38 -6.74
N LYS A 147 6.05 8.65 -5.94
CA LYS A 147 6.47 10.01 -5.56
C LYS A 147 6.72 10.89 -6.77
N HIS A 148 7.52 10.43 -7.74
CA HIS A 148 7.82 11.20 -8.95
C HIS A 148 6.56 11.50 -9.76
N ALA A 149 5.62 10.56 -9.83
CA ALA A 149 4.34 10.77 -10.48
C ALA A 149 3.48 11.83 -9.79
N ILE A 150 3.33 11.80 -8.47
CA ILE A 150 2.62 12.85 -7.73
C ILE A 150 3.23 14.22 -8.03
N THR A 151 4.55 14.33 -7.89
CA THR A 151 5.27 15.59 -8.10
C THR A 151 5.08 16.12 -9.52
N ALA A 152 5.13 15.25 -10.53
CA ALA A 152 4.92 15.64 -11.91
C ALA A 152 3.48 16.07 -12.21
N ILE A 153 2.48 15.35 -11.68
CA ILE A 153 1.06 15.72 -11.80
C ILE A 153 0.83 17.11 -11.19
N VAL A 154 1.36 17.35 -9.99
CA VAL A 154 1.25 18.64 -9.30
C VAL A 154 1.88 19.75 -10.15
N LYS A 155 3.13 19.57 -10.57
CA LYS A 155 3.87 20.58 -11.36
C LYS A 155 3.22 20.88 -12.71
N ALA A 156 2.67 19.87 -13.39
CA ALA A 156 2.11 20.03 -14.72
C ALA A 156 0.69 20.62 -14.71
N LEU A 157 -0.16 20.15 -13.80
CA LEU A 157 -1.62 20.33 -13.93
C LEU A 157 -2.23 21.28 -12.91
N VAL A 158 -1.63 21.46 -11.73
CA VAL A 158 -2.17 22.37 -10.70
C VAL A 158 -2.09 23.82 -11.18
N LYS A 159 -3.11 24.62 -10.85
CA LYS A 159 -3.14 26.06 -11.13
C LYS A 159 -3.16 26.86 -9.84
N PRO A 160 -2.43 27.99 -9.76
CA PRO A 160 -2.56 28.91 -8.64
C PRO A 160 -3.95 29.56 -8.70
N LEU A 161 -4.78 29.27 -7.71
CA LEU A 161 -6.15 29.79 -7.64
C LEU A 161 -6.40 30.49 -6.30
N PRO A 162 -7.41 31.36 -6.19
CA PRO A 162 -7.80 31.94 -4.92
C PRO A 162 -8.11 30.88 -3.86
N VAL A 163 -7.60 31.09 -2.65
CA VAL A 163 -7.77 30.15 -1.53
C VAL A 163 -9.24 30.04 -1.13
N LYS A 164 -9.73 28.79 -1.03
CA LYS A 164 -11.01 28.43 -0.42
C LYS A 164 -10.76 27.88 0.98
N ALA A 165 -11.30 28.56 1.98
CA ALA A 165 -11.01 28.29 3.40
C ALA A 165 -11.40 26.87 3.86
N ASP A 166 -12.41 26.27 3.23
CA ASP A 166 -12.96 24.96 3.56
C ASP A 166 -12.40 23.83 2.68
N GLN A 167 -11.56 24.12 1.69
CA GLN A 167 -10.99 23.11 0.79
C GLN A 167 -9.58 22.72 1.23
N ILE A 168 -9.30 21.43 1.32
CA ILE A 168 -7.97 20.90 1.59
C ILE A 168 -7.55 19.88 0.53
N THR A 169 -6.24 19.77 0.30
CA THR A 169 -5.66 18.74 -0.56
C THR A 169 -5.08 17.63 0.29
N LEU A 170 -5.43 16.38 -0.01
CA LEU A 170 -4.83 15.18 0.59
C LEU A 170 -3.95 14.49 -0.46
N LEU A 171 -2.67 14.32 -0.17
CA LEU A 171 -1.74 13.51 -0.96
C LEU A 171 -1.55 12.17 -0.26
N PRO A 172 -2.18 11.07 -0.72
CA PRO A 172 -2.00 9.76 -0.15
C PRO A 172 -0.73 9.09 -0.68
N GLY A 173 0.03 8.43 0.20
CA GLY A 173 1.15 7.58 -0.17
C GLY A 173 0.70 6.27 -0.83
N SER A 174 1.60 5.64 -1.59
CA SER A 174 1.34 4.39 -2.34
C SER A 174 0.97 3.18 -1.48
N HIS A 175 1.24 3.25 -0.18
CA HIS A 175 0.92 2.18 0.78
C HIS A 175 -0.53 2.23 1.28
N LEU A 176 -1.28 3.30 0.99
CA LEU A 176 -2.68 3.43 1.37
C LEU A 176 -3.58 2.73 0.36
N SER A 177 -4.52 1.93 0.86
CA SER A 177 -5.54 1.30 0.04
C SER A 177 -6.67 2.28 -0.33
N PRO A 178 -7.54 1.92 -1.30
CA PRO A 178 -8.82 2.58 -1.50
C PRO A 178 -9.61 2.80 -0.20
N GLY A 179 -9.74 1.76 0.64
CA GLY A 179 -10.44 1.83 1.92
C GLY A 179 -9.78 2.75 2.95
N ASP A 180 -8.45 2.91 2.90
CA ASP A 180 -7.75 3.90 3.72
C ASP A 180 -8.07 5.32 3.28
N ILE A 181 -8.05 5.57 1.97
CA ILE A 181 -8.37 6.89 1.40
C ILE A 181 -9.80 7.29 1.72
N ASP A 182 -10.76 6.37 1.63
CA ASP A 182 -12.16 6.62 2.01
C ASP A 182 -12.32 6.94 3.49
N GLU A 183 -11.61 6.24 4.39
CA GLU A 183 -11.63 6.57 5.82
C GLU A 183 -11.05 7.97 6.06
N LEU A 184 -9.94 8.33 5.41
CA LEU A 184 -9.36 9.66 5.54
C LEU A 184 -10.29 10.74 5.01
N ARG A 185 -10.97 10.49 3.89
CA ARG A 185 -12.02 11.37 3.35
C ARG A 185 -13.14 11.56 4.37
N GLU A 186 -13.70 10.48 4.91
CA GLU A 186 -14.77 10.53 5.92
C GLU A 186 -14.32 11.30 7.17
N ILE A 187 -13.07 11.11 7.60
CA ILE A 187 -12.47 11.83 8.73
C ILE A 187 -12.41 13.32 8.44
N ILE A 188 -11.83 13.72 7.32
CA ILE A 188 -11.69 15.13 6.96
C ILE A 188 -13.06 15.81 6.83
N GLU A 189 -13.99 15.19 6.10
CA GLU A 189 -15.32 15.73 5.83
C GLU A 189 -16.17 15.85 7.10
N SER A 190 -15.90 15.05 8.13
CA SER A 190 -16.59 15.17 9.43
C SER A 190 -16.31 16.50 10.16
N PHE A 191 -15.23 17.20 9.81
CA PHE A 191 -14.93 18.56 10.26
C PHE A 191 -15.59 19.62 9.35
N GLY A 192 -16.40 19.20 8.38
CA GLY A 192 -17.02 20.02 7.34
C GLY A 192 -16.01 20.76 6.48
N LEU A 193 -14.88 20.10 6.20
CA LEU A 193 -13.95 20.46 5.15
C LEU A 193 -14.32 19.69 3.89
N SER A 194 -14.01 20.24 2.72
CA SER A 194 -14.01 19.54 1.45
C SER A 194 -12.60 19.07 1.11
N VAL A 195 -12.46 17.86 0.59
CA VAL A 195 -11.15 17.28 0.29
C VAL A 195 -10.98 16.98 -1.19
N ILE A 196 -9.85 17.40 -1.73
CA ILE A 196 -9.35 16.94 -3.02
C ILE A 196 -8.26 15.91 -2.71
N VAL A 197 -8.53 14.65 -2.99
CA VAL A 197 -7.53 13.57 -2.90
C VAL A 197 -6.75 13.53 -4.21
N LEU A 198 -5.42 13.53 -4.16
CA LEU A 198 -4.56 13.57 -5.34
C LEU A 198 -3.29 12.72 -5.17
N PRO A 199 -3.13 11.62 -5.94
CA PRO A 199 -4.13 10.94 -6.76
C PRO A 199 -5.13 10.16 -5.89
N ASP A 200 -6.29 9.83 -6.44
CA ASP A 200 -7.39 9.18 -5.74
C ASP A 200 -7.69 7.80 -6.32
N ILE A 201 -7.06 6.77 -5.78
CA ILE A 201 -7.34 5.38 -6.18
C ILE A 201 -8.64 4.83 -5.58
N SER A 202 -9.24 5.51 -4.59
CA SER A 202 -10.55 5.09 -4.02
C SER A 202 -11.67 5.23 -5.04
N GLY A 203 -11.57 6.20 -5.94
CA GLY A 203 -12.53 6.37 -7.02
C GLY A 203 -12.34 5.43 -8.21
N SER A 204 -11.23 4.69 -8.30
CA SER A 204 -10.87 3.96 -9.53
C SER A 204 -10.51 2.48 -9.36
N LEU A 205 -10.15 2.05 -8.15
CA LEU A 205 -9.65 0.70 -7.83
C LEU A 205 -10.32 0.08 -6.58
N ASP A 206 -11.53 0.51 -6.26
CA ASP A 206 -12.34 0.05 -5.11
C ASP A 206 -13.31 -1.11 -5.43
N GLY A 207 -13.32 -1.59 -6.67
CA GLY A 207 -14.20 -2.67 -7.10
C GLY A 207 -15.59 -2.23 -7.54
N HIS A 208 -15.87 -0.93 -7.64
CA HIS A 208 -17.17 -0.48 -8.11
C HIS A 208 -17.42 -0.91 -9.57
N ILE A 209 -18.66 -1.29 -9.86
CA ILE A 209 -19.07 -1.65 -11.22
C ILE A 209 -19.57 -0.38 -11.90
N ALA A 210 -18.78 0.13 -12.85
CA ALA A 210 -19.21 1.27 -13.67
C ALA A 210 -20.44 0.91 -14.52
N PRO A 211 -21.41 1.85 -14.69
CA PRO A 211 -22.61 1.60 -15.49
C PRO A 211 -22.30 1.41 -16.98
N ASP A 212 -21.22 2.02 -17.46
CA ASP A 212 -20.75 1.93 -18.85
C ASP A 212 -19.30 1.47 -18.88
N TRP A 213 -18.94 0.66 -19.89
CA TRP A 213 -17.54 0.32 -20.14
C TRP A 213 -16.76 1.55 -20.61
N ARG A 214 -15.63 1.84 -19.96
CA ARG A 214 -14.68 2.86 -20.40
C ARG A 214 -13.31 2.22 -20.63
N GLY A 215 -12.61 2.69 -21.66
CA GLY A 215 -11.22 2.29 -21.93
C GLY A 215 -10.18 2.99 -21.06
N THR A 216 -10.60 3.94 -20.22
CA THR A 216 -9.77 4.72 -19.29
C THR A 216 -10.00 4.26 -17.85
N THR A 217 -9.35 4.91 -16.89
CA THR A 217 -9.70 4.78 -15.47
C THR A 217 -11.20 5.06 -15.25
N LEU A 218 -11.79 4.37 -14.27
CA LEU A 218 -13.23 4.40 -13.97
C LEU A 218 -13.63 5.47 -12.95
N GLY A 219 -12.66 6.24 -12.45
CA GLY A 219 -12.85 7.39 -11.58
C GLY A 219 -11.51 7.89 -11.06
N GLY A 220 -11.52 8.51 -9.88
CA GLY A 220 -10.36 9.14 -9.25
C GLY A 220 -10.38 10.67 -9.37
N THR A 221 -9.22 11.32 -9.22
CA THR A 221 -9.14 12.79 -9.21
C THR A 221 -9.39 13.35 -10.60
N THR A 222 -10.41 14.20 -10.76
CA THR A 222 -10.70 14.82 -12.07
C THR A 222 -9.69 15.90 -12.41
N LEU A 223 -9.50 16.16 -13.71
CA LEU A 223 -8.60 17.23 -14.16
C LEU A 223 -8.97 18.59 -13.57
N GLU A 224 -10.26 18.87 -13.40
CA GLU A 224 -10.76 20.07 -12.74
C GLU A 224 -10.36 20.12 -11.26
N GLN A 225 -10.46 18.99 -10.55
CA GLN A 225 -10.01 18.89 -9.16
C GLN A 225 -8.50 19.07 -9.03
N ILE A 226 -7.70 18.47 -9.91
CA ILE A 226 -6.24 18.66 -9.91
C ILE A 226 -5.89 20.13 -10.09
N ARG A 227 -6.50 20.80 -11.07
CA ARG A 227 -6.33 22.25 -11.28
C ARG A 227 -6.79 23.06 -10.06
N ALA A 228 -7.90 22.64 -9.42
CA ALA A 228 -8.47 23.29 -8.24
C ALA A 228 -7.67 23.09 -6.94
N ALA A 229 -6.76 22.10 -6.89
CA ALA A 229 -5.95 21.82 -5.70
C ALA A 229 -5.06 22.99 -5.27
N GLY A 230 -4.68 23.87 -6.20
CA GLY A 230 -3.94 25.11 -5.89
C GLY A 230 -4.79 26.21 -5.26
N GLY A 231 -6.10 25.99 -5.08
CA GLY A 231 -6.98 26.84 -4.27
C GLY A 231 -7.23 26.30 -2.86
N SER A 232 -6.60 25.19 -2.46
CA SER A 232 -6.79 24.62 -1.13
C SER A 232 -6.13 25.47 -0.04
N ALA A 233 -6.78 25.57 1.12
CA ALA A 233 -6.26 26.28 2.29
C ALA A 233 -5.16 25.51 3.03
N PHE A 234 -5.11 24.19 2.86
CA PHE A 234 -4.10 23.34 3.49
C PHE A 234 -3.82 22.09 2.65
N THR A 235 -2.58 21.58 2.72
CA THR A 235 -2.16 20.32 2.10
C THR A 235 -1.72 19.32 3.17
N LEU A 236 -2.35 18.15 3.19
CA LEU A 236 -2.00 17.03 4.06
C LEU A 236 -1.30 15.96 3.21
N GLY A 237 -0.06 15.60 3.54
CA GLY A 237 0.63 14.45 2.96
C GLY A 237 0.61 13.27 3.92
N VAL A 238 0.44 12.04 3.42
CA VAL A 238 0.52 10.82 4.24
C VAL A 238 1.61 9.90 3.69
N GLY A 239 2.68 9.72 4.47
CA GLY A 239 3.93 9.12 4.05
C GLY A 239 4.95 10.15 3.56
N GLU A 240 6.22 9.91 3.86
CA GLU A 240 7.34 10.78 3.47
C GLU A 240 7.45 10.91 1.95
N GLN A 241 7.02 9.89 1.20
CA GLN A 241 6.99 9.92 -0.27
C GLN A 241 6.14 11.07 -0.86
N THR A 242 5.26 11.69 -0.06
CA THR A 242 4.37 12.77 -0.53
C THR A 242 5.00 14.16 -0.41
N ARG A 243 6.14 14.28 0.29
CA ARG A 243 6.77 15.58 0.61
C ARG A 243 7.10 16.41 -0.62
N GLU A 244 7.78 15.83 -1.61
CA GLU A 244 8.19 16.56 -2.82
C GLU A 244 6.97 17.12 -3.58
N GLY A 245 5.88 16.34 -3.66
CA GLY A 245 4.62 16.79 -4.27
C GLY A 245 3.93 17.89 -3.47
N ALA A 246 3.92 17.79 -2.14
CA ALA A 246 3.37 18.83 -1.26
C ALA A 246 4.16 20.14 -1.34
N GLU A 247 5.49 20.05 -1.40
CA GLU A 247 6.38 21.20 -1.53
C GLU A 247 6.21 21.88 -2.89
N ALA A 248 6.09 21.11 -3.98
CA ALA A 248 5.76 21.65 -5.30
C ALA A 248 4.40 22.38 -5.29
N LEU A 249 3.40 21.85 -4.59
CA LEU A 249 2.10 22.51 -4.45
C LEU A 249 2.21 23.84 -3.68
N ARG A 250 3.03 23.88 -2.62
CA ARG A 250 3.34 25.12 -1.88
C ARG A 250 4.08 26.13 -2.74
N GLU A 251 5.03 25.71 -3.58
CA GLU A 251 5.74 26.60 -4.51
C GLU A 251 4.79 27.24 -5.53
N ILE A 252 3.79 26.49 -6.01
CA ILE A 252 2.81 26.98 -6.99
C ILE A 252 1.77 27.90 -6.34
N ALA A 253 1.20 27.50 -5.21
CA ALA A 253 -0.01 28.11 -4.65
C ALA A 253 0.18 28.82 -3.30
N GLY A 254 1.34 28.66 -2.65
CA GLY A 254 1.61 29.20 -1.31
C GLY A 254 0.88 28.47 -0.17
N THR A 255 0.27 27.32 -0.45
CA THR A 255 -0.54 26.56 0.52
C THR A 255 0.32 26.00 1.66
N PRO A 256 -0.05 26.23 2.94
CA PRO A 256 0.56 25.55 4.08
C PRO A 256 0.43 24.03 3.96
N LEU A 257 1.43 23.29 4.44
CA LEU A 257 1.44 21.83 4.37
C LEU A 257 1.88 21.18 5.68
N GLU A 258 1.45 19.95 5.90
CA GLU A 258 1.98 19.05 6.91
C GLU A 258 2.05 17.63 6.36
N ILE A 259 3.17 16.94 6.64
CA ILE A 259 3.38 15.54 6.28
C ILE A 259 3.18 14.70 7.53
N PHE A 260 2.25 13.75 7.46
CA PHE A 260 2.04 12.72 8.47
C PHE A 260 2.81 11.48 8.06
N GLU A 261 3.79 11.08 8.86
CA GLU A 261 4.69 9.98 8.52
C GLU A 261 3.97 8.62 8.49
N ARG A 262 2.91 8.49 9.30
CA ARG A 262 1.93 7.40 9.27
C ARG A 262 0.61 7.87 9.86
N LEU A 263 -0.47 7.14 9.59
CA LEU A 263 -1.80 7.32 10.22
C LEU A 263 -2.35 6.00 10.81
N THR A 264 -1.46 5.06 11.10
CA THR A 264 -1.73 3.80 11.81
C THR A 264 -1.09 3.90 13.19
N GLY A 265 -1.88 3.82 14.27
CA GLY A 265 -1.43 4.04 15.65
C GLY A 265 -2.29 5.04 16.42
N LEU A 266 -2.09 5.15 17.74
CA LEU A 266 -2.92 6.03 18.58
C LEU A 266 -2.50 7.51 18.46
N GLU A 267 -1.24 7.82 18.78
CA GLU A 267 -0.74 9.20 18.86
C GLU A 267 -0.81 9.93 17.53
N VAL A 268 -0.46 9.25 16.43
CA VAL A 268 -0.47 9.82 15.08
C VAL A 268 -1.87 10.22 14.63
N ASN A 269 -2.88 9.45 15.03
CA ASN A 269 -4.29 9.77 14.77
C ASN A 269 -4.81 10.88 15.69
N ASP A 270 -4.36 10.93 16.96
CA ASP A 270 -4.64 12.06 17.86
C ASP A 270 -4.11 13.38 17.24
N ARG A 271 -2.88 13.38 16.74
CA ARG A 271 -2.26 14.54 16.07
C ARG A 271 -3.02 14.95 14.81
N PHE A 272 -3.43 13.98 13.99
CA PHE A 272 -4.21 14.23 12.77
C PHE A 272 -5.55 14.91 13.07
N LEU A 273 -6.33 14.37 14.00
CA LEU A 273 -7.63 14.94 14.36
C LEU A 273 -7.49 16.32 15.03
N GLN A 274 -6.44 16.53 15.83
CA GLN A 274 -6.14 17.84 16.39
C GLN A 274 -5.80 18.86 15.29
N ARG A 275 -5.03 18.46 14.28
CA ARG A 275 -4.72 19.33 13.14
C ARG A 275 -6.00 19.69 12.37
N LEU A 276 -6.87 18.73 12.10
CA LEU A 276 -8.14 18.99 11.42
C LEU A 276 -9.04 19.93 12.24
N ALA A 277 -9.05 19.79 13.57
CA ALA A 277 -9.75 20.72 14.45
C ALA A 277 -9.18 22.15 14.37
N GLN A 278 -7.85 22.29 14.29
CA GLN A 278 -7.19 23.59 14.14
C GLN A 278 -7.49 24.24 12.77
N ILE A 279 -7.44 23.46 11.69
CA ILE A 279 -7.70 23.95 10.33
C ILE A 279 -9.17 24.39 10.20
N SER A 280 -10.10 23.55 10.66
CA SER A 280 -11.54 23.80 10.52
C SER A 280 -12.13 24.77 11.55
N GLY A 281 -11.43 25.00 12.66
CA GLY A 281 -11.97 25.70 13.83
C GLY A 281 -13.09 24.94 14.57
N LYS A 282 -13.36 23.68 14.20
CA LYS A 282 -14.42 22.86 14.81
C LYS A 282 -13.85 21.88 15.82
N PRO A 283 -14.59 21.55 16.89
CA PRO A 283 -14.16 20.53 17.84
C PRO A 283 -14.13 19.15 17.18
N VAL A 284 -13.24 18.27 17.66
CA VAL A 284 -13.21 16.86 17.24
C VAL A 284 -14.58 16.21 17.47
N PRO A 285 -15.23 15.65 16.42
CA PRO A 285 -16.53 15.01 16.54
C PRO A 285 -16.56 13.91 17.60
N ALA A 286 -17.69 13.80 18.32
CA ALA A 286 -17.85 12.85 19.43
C ALA A 286 -17.61 11.38 19.00
N LYS A 287 -17.91 11.03 17.75
CA LYS A 287 -17.68 9.68 17.20
C LYS A 287 -16.21 9.25 17.30
N TYR A 288 -15.26 10.17 17.07
CA TYR A 288 -13.83 9.86 17.15
C TYR A 288 -13.31 9.74 18.58
N ARG A 289 -13.91 10.47 19.53
CA ARG A 289 -13.60 10.27 20.96
C ARG A 289 -13.98 8.85 21.41
N ARG A 290 -15.13 8.36 20.94
CA ARG A 290 -15.56 6.97 21.17
C ARG A 290 -14.63 5.98 20.48
N GLN A 291 -14.32 6.17 19.19
CA GLN A 291 -13.41 5.27 18.47
C GLN A 291 -12.01 5.24 19.09
N ARG A 292 -11.49 6.37 19.57
CA ARG A 292 -10.23 6.42 20.32
C ARG A 292 -10.27 5.55 21.57
N SER A 293 -11.38 5.61 22.32
CA SER A 293 -11.58 4.75 23.50
C SER A 293 -11.64 3.27 23.13
N GLN A 294 -12.29 2.93 22.01
CA GLN A 294 -12.37 1.56 21.50
C GLN A 294 -11.00 1.06 21.02
N LEU A 295 -10.19 1.93 20.39
CA LEU A 295 -8.83 1.58 20.03
C LEU A 295 -7.98 1.27 21.28
N LEU A 296 -8.08 2.09 22.33
CA LEU A 296 -7.35 1.84 23.58
C LEU A 296 -7.73 0.48 24.19
N ASP A 297 -9.01 0.15 24.19
CA ASP A 297 -9.52 -1.15 24.62
C ASP A 297 -8.96 -2.29 23.76
N ALA A 298 -9.00 -2.13 22.44
CA ALA A 298 -8.40 -3.10 21.50
C ALA A 298 -6.88 -3.26 21.67
N MET A 299 -6.16 -2.19 22.04
CA MET A 299 -4.74 -2.29 22.40
C MET A 299 -4.56 -3.09 23.71
N LEU A 300 -5.42 -2.88 24.71
CA LEU A 300 -5.39 -3.66 25.96
C LEU A 300 -5.75 -5.13 25.73
N ASP A 301 -6.61 -5.47 24.79
CA ASP A 301 -6.90 -6.87 24.47
C ASP A 301 -5.81 -7.48 23.58
N GLY A 302 -5.36 -6.74 22.57
CA GLY A 302 -4.38 -7.19 21.59
C GLY A 302 -2.97 -7.39 22.15
N HIS A 303 -2.54 -6.59 23.14
CA HIS A 303 -1.16 -6.64 23.63
C HIS A 303 -0.77 -7.99 24.25
N PHE A 304 -1.73 -8.79 24.73
CA PHE A 304 -1.46 -10.15 25.22
C PHE A 304 -0.93 -11.08 24.12
N TYR A 305 -1.27 -10.81 22.86
CA TYR A 305 -0.93 -11.64 21.71
C TYR A 305 0.12 -11.01 20.80
N THR A 306 0.42 -9.72 20.97
CA THR A 306 1.46 -9.01 20.21
C THR A 306 2.69 -8.66 21.05
N GLY A 307 2.55 -8.57 22.38
CA GLY A 307 3.63 -8.21 23.29
C GLY A 307 4.74 -9.25 23.28
N GLY A 308 5.99 -8.80 23.05
CA GLY A 308 7.16 -9.66 22.98
C GLY A 308 7.27 -10.50 21.70
N VAL A 309 6.29 -10.46 20.79
CA VAL A 309 6.35 -11.15 19.51
C VAL A 309 7.51 -10.59 18.69
N LYS A 310 8.40 -11.47 18.21
CA LYS A 310 9.52 -11.06 17.37
C LYS A 310 9.08 -11.02 15.92
N VAL A 311 9.22 -9.87 15.29
CA VAL A 311 8.70 -9.63 13.94
C VAL A 311 9.82 -9.42 12.94
N ALA A 312 9.68 -10.07 11.78
CA ALA A 312 10.41 -9.74 10.57
C ALA A 312 9.47 -9.04 9.56
N ILE A 313 9.82 -7.83 9.12
CA ILE A 313 9.01 -7.03 8.19
C ILE A 313 9.81 -6.71 6.93
N GLY A 314 9.21 -6.95 5.76
CA GLY A 314 9.74 -6.53 4.46
C GLY A 314 8.70 -5.71 3.70
N ALA A 315 8.93 -4.41 3.54
CA ALA A 315 7.97 -3.50 2.92
C ALA A 315 8.64 -2.26 2.27
N GLU A 316 7.88 -1.49 1.51
CA GLU A 316 8.28 -0.14 1.09
C GLU A 316 8.46 0.79 2.31
N PRO A 317 9.28 1.85 2.24
CA PRO A 317 9.69 2.62 3.42
C PRO A 317 8.57 3.18 4.29
N ASP A 318 7.54 3.81 3.69
CA ASP A 318 6.45 4.40 4.47
C ASP A 318 5.57 3.32 5.11
N LEU A 319 5.31 2.21 4.39
CA LEU A 319 4.56 1.08 4.94
C LEU A 319 5.30 0.40 6.09
N LEU A 320 6.63 0.26 5.95
CA LEU A 320 7.50 -0.28 6.99
C LEU A 320 7.41 0.56 8.27
N LEU A 321 7.42 1.89 8.14
CA LEU A 321 7.25 2.80 9.28
C LEU A 321 5.85 2.70 9.89
N ALA A 322 4.80 2.66 9.06
CA ALA A 322 3.41 2.59 9.52
C ALA A 322 3.15 1.32 10.37
N VAL A 323 3.55 0.16 9.86
CA VAL A 323 3.32 -1.14 10.51
C VAL A 323 4.31 -1.37 11.65
N GLY A 324 5.59 -1.10 11.44
CA GLY A 324 6.60 -1.24 12.48
C GLY A 324 6.34 -0.33 13.68
N GLY A 325 5.91 0.92 13.44
CA GLY A 325 5.54 1.87 14.48
C GLY A 325 4.41 1.36 15.38
N LEU A 326 3.31 0.85 14.79
CA LEU A 326 2.21 0.29 15.56
C LEU A 326 2.64 -0.95 16.34
N LEU A 327 3.36 -1.86 15.70
CA LEU A 327 3.82 -3.10 16.35
C LEU A 327 4.68 -2.81 17.57
N HIS A 328 5.55 -1.81 17.47
CA HIS A 328 6.34 -1.34 18.61
C HIS A 328 5.48 -0.74 19.73
N GLU A 329 4.45 0.07 19.39
CA GLU A 329 3.47 0.59 20.37
C GLU A 329 2.69 -0.55 21.07
N MET A 330 2.49 -1.66 20.37
CA MET A 330 1.84 -2.88 20.86
C MET A 330 2.80 -3.85 21.58
N GLY A 331 4.06 -3.44 21.81
CA GLY A 331 5.05 -4.20 22.56
C GLY A 331 5.78 -5.30 21.78
N ALA A 332 5.62 -5.36 20.46
CA ALA A 332 6.35 -6.30 19.61
C ALA A 332 7.81 -5.88 19.40
N GLU A 333 8.68 -6.85 19.17
CA GLU A 333 10.12 -6.64 18.94
C GLU A 333 10.43 -6.68 17.43
N LEU A 334 10.79 -5.53 16.87
CA LEU A 334 11.22 -5.42 15.47
C LEU A 334 12.64 -5.96 15.31
N ARG A 335 12.78 -7.25 14.98
CA ARG A 335 14.06 -7.95 14.94
C ARG A 335 14.72 -7.98 13.56
N CYS A 336 13.93 -7.96 12.50
CA CYS A 336 14.42 -7.90 11.13
C CYS A 336 13.55 -6.93 10.31
N CYS A 337 14.14 -5.85 9.80
CA CYS A 337 13.43 -4.85 8.99
C CYS A 337 14.12 -4.69 7.65
N ILE A 338 13.44 -5.08 6.57
CA ILE A 338 13.92 -4.98 5.19
C ILE A 338 13.12 -3.91 4.44
N SER A 339 13.82 -3.04 3.73
CA SER A 339 13.23 -1.98 2.89
C SER A 339 13.77 -2.04 1.46
N THR A 340 13.08 -1.40 0.53
CA THR A 340 13.36 -1.44 -0.92
C THR A 340 14.33 -0.35 -1.39
N THR A 341 14.22 0.85 -0.83
CA THR A 341 14.98 2.06 -1.19
C THR A 341 15.30 2.84 0.08
N LYS A 342 16.26 3.77 0.03
CA LYS A 342 16.63 4.64 1.16
C LYS A 342 15.60 5.76 1.33
N SER A 343 15.09 5.96 2.55
CA SER A 343 14.11 7.00 2.84
C SER A 343 14.37 7.68 4.19
N PRO A 344 14.06 8.97 4.37
CA PRO A 344 14.05 9.62 5.68
C PRO A 344 13.15 8.90 6.70
N ALA A 345 12.11 8.21 6.25
CA ALA A 345 11.18 7.45 7.10
C ALA A 345 11.89 6.42 8.01
N HIS A 346 13.01 5.84 7.55
CA HIS A 346 13.77 4.85 8.33
C HIS A 346 14.32 5.40 9.64
N ALA A 347 14.62 6.71 9.70
CA ALA A 347 15.15 7.32 10.92
C ALA A 347 14.14 7.30 12.07
N LEU A 348 12.84 7.25 11.75
CA LEU A 348 11.72 7.24 12.68
C LEU A 348 11.29 5.83 13.08
N LEU A 349 11.77 4.79 12.39
CA LEU A 349 11.45 3.41 12.71
C LEU A 349 12.09 3.02 14.05
N PRO A 350 11.32 2.46 15.01
CA PRO A 350 11.84 2.02 16.31
C PRO A 350 12.54 0.65 16.20
N ALA A 351 13.52 0.55 15.30
CA ALA A 351 14.36 -0.62 15.09
C ALA A 351 15.84 -0.21 15.19
N GLU A 352 16.71 -1.17 15.50
CA GLU A 352 18.16 -0.93 15.53
C GLU A 352 18.73 -0.72 14.12
N GLN A 353 18.22 -1.49 13.16
CA GLN A 353 18.71 -1.53 11.79
C GLN A 353 17.58 -1.73 10.79
N VAL A 354 17.71 -1.07 9.64
CA VAL A 354 16.95 -1.35 8.42
C VAL A 354 17.93 -1.78 7.34
N VAL A 355 17.68 -2.93 6.73
CA VAL A 355 18.49 -3.44 5.63
C VAL A 355 17.79 -3.12 4.30
N LEU A 356 18.49 -2.49 3.37
CA LEU A 356 18.05 -2.35 1.99
C LEU A 356 18.40 -3.66 1.28
N GLY A 357 17.41 -4.50 1.02
CA GLY A 357 17.62 -5.89 0.63
C GLY A 357 16.41 -6.56 -0.01
N ASP A 358 16.42 -7.90 -0.03
CA ASP A 358 15.39 -8.72 -0.67
C ASP A 358 14.70 -9.69 0.30
N LEU A 359 13.82 -10.55 -0.21
CA LEU A 359 13.10 -11.51 0.65
C LEU A 359 14.01 -12.64 1.16
N GLU A 360 15.16 -12.90 0.54
CA GLU A 360 16.14 -13.82 1.11
C GLU A 360 16.80 -13.21 2.34
N ASP A 361 17.09 -11.91 2.32
CA ASP A 361 17.58 -11.18 3.50
C ASP A 361 16.53 -11.19 4.62
N LEU A 362 15.25 -11.03 4.27
CA LEU A 362 14.13 -11.17 5.22
C LEU A 362 14.08 -12.56 5.84
N GLU A 363 14.17 -13.61 5.02
CA GLU A 363 14.08 -15.00 5.47
C GLU A 363 15.24 -15.38 6.39
N ARG A 364 16.49 -15.05 5.99
CA ARG A 364 17.67 -15.33 6.81
C ARG A 364 17.65 -14.53 8.10
N GLY A 365 17.36 -13.23 8.02
CA GLY A 365 17.27 -12.37 9.20
C GLY A 365 16.17 -12.84 10.17
N ALA A 366 15.03 -13.31 9.65
CA ALA A 366 13.96 -13.88 10.47
C ALA A 366 14.39 -15.19 11.16
N ALA A 367 15.10 -16.07 10.47
CA ALA A 367 15.62 -17.31 11.03
C ALA A 367 16.66 -17.03 12.13
N ASP A 368 17.65 -16.18 11.83
CA ASP A 368 18.76 -15.85 12.72
C ASP A 368 18.29 -15.17 14.01
N ALA A 369 17.30 -14.29 13.91
CA ALA A 369 16.74 -13.59 15.06
C ALA A 369 15.64 -14.38 15.79
N GLY A 370 15.26 -15.55 15.28
CA GLY A 370 14.20 -16.38 15.84
C GLY A 370 12.85 -15.68 15.84
N CYS A 371 12.47 -15.05 14.73
CA CYS A 371 11.21 -14.34 14.59
C CYS A 371 10.00 -15.28 14.66
N ASP A 372 8.91 -14.78 15.21
CA ASP A 372 7.63 -15.49 15.38
C ASP A 372 6.67 -15.18 14.24
N LEU A 373 6.76 -13.98 13.65
CA LEU A 373 5.85 -13.51 12.61
C LEU A 373 6.62 -12.89 11.44
N LEU A 374 6.25 -13.28 10.22
CA LEU A 374 6.69 -12.63 8.99
C LEU A 374 5.61 -11.68 8.49
N ILE A 375 6.01 -10.48 8.06
CA ILE A 375 5.11 -9.46 7.53
C ILE A 375 5.66 -8.93 6.21
N THR A 376 5.00 -9.27 5.10
CA THR A 376 5.35 -8.77 3.75
C THR A 376 4.24 -9.14 2.77
N HIS A 377 4.34 -8.72 1.51
CA HIS A 377 3.42 -9.07 0.43
C HIS A 377 3.42 -10.58 0.07
N SER A 378 2.58 -11.00 -0.88
CA SER A 378 2.33 -12.44 -1.19
C SER A 378 3.58 -13.25 -1.54
N HIS A 379 4.66 -12.63 -2.03
CA HIS A 379 5.90 -13.34 -2.33
C HIS A 379 6.60 -13.91 -1.09
N GLY A 380 6.33 -13.38 0.10
CA GLY A 380 6.84 -13.91 1.36
C GLY A 380 6.34 -15.30 1.73
N ARG A 381 5.30 -15.82 1.05
CA ARG A 381 4.73 -17.16 1.35
C ARG A 381 5.79 -18.28 1.29
N GLN A 382 6.80 -18.13 0.45
CA GLN A 382 7.89 -19.10 0.32
C GLN A 382 8.77 -19.14 1.58
N ALA A 383 9.12 -17.97 2.11
CA ALA A 383 9.90 -17.87 3.35
C ALA A 383 9.07 -18.37 4.54
N ALA A 384 7.78 -18.01 4.59
CA ALA A 384 6.86 -18.45 5.63
C ALA A 384 6.73 -19.98 5.70
N GLU A 385 6.59 -20.63 4.53
CA GLU A 385 6.54 -22.09 4.42
C GLU A 385 7.86 -22.74 4.88
N ARG A 386 9.01 -22.24 4.42
CA ARG A 386 10.32 -22.80 4.79
C ARG A 386 10.67 -22.63 6.27
N LEU A 387 10.30 -21.49 6.85
CA LEU A 387 10.55 -21.20 8.27
C LEU A 387 9.47 -21.81 9.19
N ASN A 388 8.37 -22.29 8.62
CA ASN A 388 7.17 -22.71 9.34
C ASN A 388 6.69 -21.62 10.33
N LYS A 389 6.50 -20.41 9.80
CA LYS A 389 6.04 -19.23 10.56
C LYS A 389 4.81 -18.60 9.89
N PRO A 390 3.89 -18.01 10.68
CA PRO A 390 2.76 -17.26 10.13
C PRO A 390 3.23 -16.09 9.26
N LEU A 391 2.44 -15.78 8.23
CA LEU A 391 2.67 -14.65 7.31
C LEU A 391 1.46 -13.72 7.28
N LEU A 392 1.65 -12.52 7.80
CA LEU A 392 0.73 -11.40 7.58
C LEU A 392 1.04 -10.73 6.25
N ARG A 393 0.06 -10.75 5.34
CA ARG A 393 0.24 -10.19 3.99
C ARG A 393 -0.05 -8.70 4.00
N ILE A 394 0.94 -7.86 3.73
CA ILE A 394 0.77 -6.39 3.63
C ILE A 394 1.45 -5.83 2.39
N GLY A 395 1.05 -4.63 1.98
CA GLY A 395 1.66 -3.91 0.85
C GLY A 395 1.27 -4.47 -0.51
N PHE A 396 2.11 -4.25 -1.50
CA PHE A 396 1.83 -4.59 -2.88
C PHE A 396 2.91 -5.51 -3.45
N PRO A 397 2.56 -6.62 -4.13
CA PRO A 397 1.22 -7.13 -4.41
C PRO A 397 0.81 -8.22 -3.42
N VAL A 398 -0.42 -8.10 -2.95
CA VAL A 398 -1.15 -9.23 -2.37
C VAL A 398 -2.06 -9.84 -3.43
N PHE A 399 -1.72 -11.00 -3.98
CA PHE A 399 -2.50 -11.64 -5.05
C PHE A 399 -3.18 -12.96 -4.64
N ASP A 400 -2.82 -13.50 -3.48
CA ASP A 400 -3.33 -14.76 -2.92
C ASP A 400 -4.35 -14.53 -1.78
N ARG A 401 -4.92 -13.32 -1.70
CA ARG A 401 -6.05 -12.94 -0.83
C ARG A 401 -7.05 -12.08 -1.62
N ILE A 402 -8.25 -11.91 -1.06
CA ILE A 402 -9.33 -11.08 -1.59
C ILE A 402 -9.56 -9.92 -0.63
N GLY A 403 -10.04 -8.79 -1.13
CA GLY A 403 -10.43 -7.65 -0.31
C GLY A 403 -9.32 -6.62 -0.07
N ASN A 404 -8.20 -6.69 -0.82
CA ASN A 404 -7.09 -5.75 -0.65
C ASN A 404 -7.51 -4.28 -0.81
N ALA A 405 -8.41 -4.00 -1.75
CA ALA A 405 -8.95 -2.66 -1.98
C ALA A 405 -9.68 -2.10 -0.74
N HIS A 406 -10.33 -2.96 0.04
CA HIS A 406 -11.17 -2.57 1.18
C HIS A 406 -10.46 -2.69 2.53
N ARG A 407 -9.19 -3.11 2.54
CA ARG A 407 -8.46 -3.29 3.79
C ARG A 407 -8.06 -1.94 4.35
N ARG A 408 -8.53 -1.61 5.55
CA ARG A 408 -8.25 -0.33 6.21
C ARG A 408 -7.26 -0.49 7.36
N MET A 409 -6.22 0.35 7.38
CA MET A 409 -5.16 0.44 8.39
C MET A 409 -5.03 1.84 9.00
N VAL A 410 -5.65 2.87 8.40
CA VAL A 410 -5.61 4.25 8.90
C VAL A 410 -6.78 4.61 9.81
N GLY A 411 -6.61 5.69 10.59
CA GLY A 411 -7.61 6.11 11.56
C GLY A 411 -7.66 5.17 12.78
N TYR A 412 -8.46 5.53 13.78
CA TYR A 412 -8.63 4.66 14.95
C TYR A 412 -9.24 3.31 14.59
N ARG A 413 -10.19 3.31 13.66
CA ARG A 413 -10.90 2.12 13.23
C ARG A 413 -10.01 1.17 12.44
N GLY A 414 -9.27 1.66 11.45
CA GLY A 414 -8.29 0.84 10.72
C GLY A 414 -7.16 0.33 11.59
N THR A 415 -6.67 1.17 12.52
CA THR A 415 -5.65 0.72 13.50
C THR A 415 -6.18 -0.42 14.35
N MET A 416 -7.43 -0.32 14.84
CA MET A 416 -8.09 -1.36 15.62
C MET A 416 -8.29 -2.65 14.82
N ASP A 417 -8.80 -2.54 13.58
CA ASP A 417 -8.99 -3.69 12.69
C ASP A 417 -7.66 -4.42 12.44
N PHE A 418 -6.57 -3.67 12.26
CA PHE A 418 -5.24 -4.24 12.04
C PHE A 418 -4.66 -4.89 13.29
N ILE A 419 -4.90 -4.35 14.49
CA ILE A 419 -4.54 -5.01 15.76
C ILE A 419 -5.25 -6.37 15.86
N PHE A 420 -6.55 -6.42 15.57
CA PHE A 420 -7.31 -7.67 15.61
C PHE A 420 -6.81 -8.69 14.59
N GLU A 421 -6.45 -8.25 13.39
CA GLU A 421 -5.88 -9.14 12.37
C GLU A 421 -4.59 -9.82 12.86
N ILE A 422 -3.69 -9.06 13.48
CA ILE A 422 -2.42 -9.58 14.00
C ILE A 422 -2.66 -10.47 15.21
N ALA A 423 -3.46 -10.01 16.17
CA ALA A 423 -3.75 -10.77 17.39
C ALA A 423 -4.38 -12.12 17.06
N ASN A 424 -5.38 -12.16 16.17
CA ASN A 424 -6.03 -13.40 15.74
C ASN A 424 -5.05 -14.32 15.00
N LEU A 425 -4.19 -13.78 14.14
CA LEU A 425 -3.14 -14.58 13.48
C LEU A 425 -2.20 -15.25 14.49
N MET A 426 -1.87 -14.56 15.58
CA MET A 426 -1.04 -15.12 16.65
C MET A 426 -1.82 -16.12 17.52
N ILE A 427 -3.11 -15.87 17.78
CA ILE A 427 -3.99 -16.81 18.49
C ILE A 427 -4.10 -18.14 17.73
N ASP A 428 -4.20 -18.10 16.39
CA ASP A 428 -4.23 -19.30 15.55
C ASP A 428 -2.95 -20.16 15.66
N GLN A 429 -1.85 -19.61 16.19
CA GLN A 429 -0.61 -20.35 16.45
C GLN A 429 -0.55 -20.98 17.85
N ILE A 430 -1.53 -20.70 18.72
CA ILE A 430 -1.57 -21.26 20.07
C ILE A 430 -1.98 -22.73 19.98
N VAL A 431 -1.12 -23.61 20.50
CA VAL A 431 -1.40 -25.05 20.54
C VAL A 431 -2.52 -25.34 21.54
N HIS A 432 -3.62 -25.90 21.06
CA HIS A 432 -4.67 -26.42 21.91
C HIS A 432 -4.28 -27.79 22.44
N HIS A 433 -3.99 -27.86 23.72
CA HIS A 433 -3.71 -29.12 24.38
C HIS A 433 -5.01 -29.90 24.65
N HIS A 434 -4.99 -31.20 24.36
CA HIS A 434 -6.07 -32.16 24.56
C HIS A 434 -5.78 -33.07 25.76
N PRO A 435 -6.76 -33.83 26.29
CA PRO A 435 -6.53 -34.77 27.40
C PRO A 435 -5.36 -35.74 27.16
N GLY A 436 -5.04 -36.06 25.91
CA GLY A 436 -3.88 -36.89 25.54
C GLY A 436 -2.51 -36.24 25.77
N ASP A 437 -2.43 -34.92 25.89
CA ASP A 437 -1.19 -34.17 26.14
C ASP A 437 -0.80 -34.16 27.63
N TRP A 438 -1.71 -34.59 28.51
CA TRP A 438 -1.46 -34.82 29.94
C TRP A 438 -1.70 -36.29 30.27
N PRO A 439 -0.81 -37.20 29.84
CA PRO A 439 -0.96 -38.61 30.16
C PRO A 439 -1.01 -38.80 31.67
N LEU A 440 -2.01 -39.55 32.14
CA LEU A 440 -2.09 -39.97 33.53
C LEU A 440 -0.81 -40.73 33.89
N THR A 441 -0.29 -40.53 35.11
CA THR A 441 0.81 -41.37 35.59
C THR A 441 0.36 -42.84 35.63
N PRO A 442 1.28 -43.82 35.54
CA PRO A 442 0.92 -45.24 35.62
C PRO A 442 0.05 -45.58 36.84
N GLU A 443 0.29 -44.91 37.98
CA GLU A 443 -0.48 -45.07 39.21
C GLU A 443 -1.89 -44.50 39.09
N ALA A 444 -2.03 -43.31 38.49
CA ALA A 444 -3.34 -42.70 38.24
C ALA A 444 -4.15 -43.48 37.19
N ALA A 445 -3.48 -44.03 36.17
CA ALA A 445 -4.10 -44.92 35.19
C ALA A 445 -4.55 -46.25 35.83
N ALA A 446 -3.75 -46.82 36.74
CA ALA A 446 -4.11 -48.04 37.48
C ALA A 446 -5.26 -47.81 38.47
N ALA A 447 -5.32 -46.63 39.10
CA ALA A 447 -6.42 -46.26 40.00
C ALA A 447 -7.73 -45.93 39.25
N ALA A 448 -7.63 -45.38 38.03
CA ALA A 448 -8.76 -45.10 37.16
C ALA A 448 -9.25 -46.33 36.38
N ALA A 449 -8.49 -47.43 36.34
CA ALA A 449 -8.89 -48.66 35.70
C ALA A 449 -10.11 -49.25 36.44
N PRO A 450 -11.21 -49.58 35.73
CA PRO A 450 -12.40 -50.12 36.37
C PRO A 450 -12.03 -51.40 37.10
N SER A 451 -12.28 -51.42 38.42
CA SER A 451 -12.05 -52.60 39.25
C SER A 451 -12.82 -53.78 38.66
N ALA A 452 -12.10 -54.77 38.14
CA ALA A 452 -12.67 -56.04 37.72
C ALA A 452 -13.20 -56.76 38.98
N GLY A 453 -14.41 -56.43 39.42
CA GLY A 453 -14.92 -56.95 40.68
C GLY A 453 -16.21 -56.34 41.23
N ALA A 454 -17.27 -56.24 40.44
CA ALA A 454 -18.65 -56.34 40.93
C ALA A 454 -19.58 -56.68 39.76
N GLY A 455 -20.03 -57.92 39.69
CA GLY A 455 -20.98 -58.36 38.67
C GLY A 455 -22.35 -57.70 38.83
N CYS A 456 -22.93 -57.26 37.72
CA CYS A 456 -24.35 -57.39 37.46
C CYS A 456 -24.60 -57.39 35.94
N CYS A 457 -25.39 -58.36 35.51
CA CYS A 457 -25.75 -58.65 34.14
C CYS A 457 -26.44 -57.45 33.45
N GLY A 458 -25.96 -57.07 32.28
CA GLY A 458 -26.64 -56.17 31.35
C GLY A 458 -25.98 -56.26 29.97
N ALA A 459 -26.79 -56.52 28.94
CA ALA A 459 -26.43 -56.90 27.57
C ALA A 459 -25.42 -55.96 26.87
N PRO A 460 -24.71 -56.42 25.81
CA PRO A 460 -23.75 -55.59 25.10
C PRO A 460 -24.46 -54.49 24.31
N LEU A 461 -24.26 -53.24 24.71
CA LEU A 461 -24.51 -52.08 23.85
C LEU A 461 -23.33 -51.93 22.90
N THR A 462 -23.61 -52.07 21.61
CA THR A 462 -22.70 -51.80 20.49
C THR A 462 -22.10 -50.39 20.58
N PRO A 463 -20.85 -50.19 20.12
CA PRO A 463 -20.18 -48.90 20.19
C PRO A 463 -20.82 -47.93 19.19
N THR A 464 -21.63 -46.99 19.68
CA THR A 464 -21.95 -45.77 18.94
C THR A 464 -20.73 -44.86 18.95
N THR A 465 -20.19 -44.64 17.76
CA THR A 465 -19.28 -43.56 17.40
C THR A 465 -19.85 -42.22 17.87
N LEU A 466 -19.26 -41.65 18.93
CA LEU A 466 -19.38 -40.23 19.25
C LEU A 466 -18.18 -39.51 18.61
N ALA A 467 -18.22 -39.46 17.28
CA ALA A 467 -17.72 -38.31 16.54
C ALA A 467 -18.94 -37.42 16.27
N GLU A 468 -18.73 -36.10 16.22
CA GLU A 468 -19.72 -35.05 15.95
C GLU A 468 -20.51 -34.52 17.16
N ALA A 469 -19.87 -33.61 17.92
CA ALA A 469 -20.57 -32.54 18.63
C ALA A 469 -19.63 -31.34 18.90
N SER A 470 -19.24 -30.65 17.83
CA SER A 470 -18.81 -29.25 17.90
C SER A 470 -18.99 -28.64 16.51
N ALA A 471 -20.21 -28.15 16.27
CA ALA A 471 -20.54 -27.20 15.23
C ALA A 471 -20.34 -25.77 15.74
#